data_AF-K9WY18-F1
#
_entry.id   AF-K9WY18-F1
#
_cell.length_a   1.000
_cell.length_b   1.000
_cell.length_c   1.000
_cell.angle_alpha   90.00
_cell.angle_beta   90.00
_cell.angle_gamma   90.00
#
_symmetry.space_group_name_H-M   'P 1'
#
loop_
_entity.id
_entity.type
_entity.pdbx_description
1 polymer ?
#
loop_
_entity_poly.entity_id
_entity_poly.type
_entity_poly.pdbx_seq_one_letter_code
_entity_poly.pdbx_strand_id
1 'polypeptide(L)'
;MNSAIVVLDTNILSILVERPKSSQVLDCISWVKKLVANNIAVVVPEIADYESRRKLLCVNKDPIKETTRLEKLQRLDSLGKQGLMYLPINTEAMLKAASLWAWAKNTNQSTEDGVLQRFMKNSAISHETLAQREF
;
A
#
# COMPACT_ATOMS: atom_id res chain seq x y z
N MET A 1 17.40 14.45 -14.17
CA MET A 1 17.19 12.99 -14.10
C MET A 1 15.82 12.81 -13.49
N ASN A 2 14.85 12.22 -14.20
CA ASN A 2 13.53 11.96 -13.61
C ASN A 2 13.68 10.85 -12.57
N SER A 3 13.41 11.16 -11.31
CA SER A 3 13.38 10.17 -10.23
C SER A 3 11.99 9.54 -10.22
N ALA A 4 11.86 8.30 -10.69
CA ALA A 4 10.60 7.57 -10.60
C ALA A 4 10.37 7.10 -9.15
N ILE A 5 9.18 7.38 -8.61
CA ILE A 5 8.73 6.89 -7.30
C ILE A 5 7.51 5.99 -7.50
N VAL A 6 7.51 4.83 -6.87
CA VAL A 6 6.40 3.88 -6.87
C VAL A 6 5.77 3.84 -5.49
N VAL A 7 4.51 4.26 -5.39
CA VAL A 7 3.75 4.26 -4.14
C VAL A 7 2.79 3.08 -4.10
N LEU A 8 2.96 2.19 -3.12
CA LEU A 8 2.16 0.97 -2.95
C LEU A 8 0.82 1.28 -2.26
N ASP A 9 -0.25 0.59 -2.68
CA ASP A 9 -1.55 0.61 -2.01
C ASP A 9 -1.83 -0.70 -1.26
N THR A 10 -2.96 -0.78 -0.55
CA THR A 10 -3.36 -1.97 0.21
C THR A 10 -3.52 -3.22 -0.67
N ASN A 11 -3.86 -3.08 -1.94
CA ASN A 11 -4.04 -4.23 -2.84
C ASN A 11 -2.68 -4.87 -3.14
N ILE A 12 -1.68 -4.06 -3.49
CA ILE A 12 -0.32 -4.57 -3.70
C ILE A 12 0.28 -5.09 -2.39
N LEU A 13 0.09 -4.39 -1.27
CA LEU A 13 0.55 -4.87 0.04
C LEU A 13 -0.08 -6.21 0.41
N SER A 14 -1.37 -6.39 0.12
CA SER A 14 -2.07 -7.66 0.37
C SER A 14 -1.46 -8.81 -0.41
N ILE A 15 -1.03 -8.59 -1.66
CA ILE A 15 -0.35 -9.60 -2.49
C ILE A 15 1.07 -9.88 -1.96
N LEU A 16 1.83 -8.84 -1.62
CA LEU A 16 3.22 -8.97 -1.17
C LEU A 16 3.38 -9.78 0.12
N VAL A 17 2.35 -9.79 0.97
CA VAL A 17 2.37 -10.53 2.24
C VAL A 17 1.83 -11.95 2.12
N GLU A 18 1.29 -12.35 0.96
CA GLU A 18 0.87 -13.72 0.72
C GLU A 18 2.06 -14.69 0.70
N ARG A 19 1.77 -15.96 0.98
CA ARG A 19 2.74 -17.03 0.72
C ARG A 19 2.99 -17.12 -0.79
N PRO A 20 4.25 -17.25 -1.26
CA PRO A 20 4.59 -17.34 -2.69
C PRO A 20 4.15 -18.68 -3.29
N LYS A 21 2.85 -18.82 -3.56
CA LYS A 21 2.22 -20.06 -4.03
C LYS A 21 1.57 -19.95 -5.41
N SER A 22 1.41 -18.75 -5.95
CA SER A 22 0.88 -18.49 -7.29
C SER A 22 1.85 -17.65 -8.11
N SER A 23 1.76 -17.76 -9.45
CA SER A 23 2.55 -16.95 -10.37
C SER A 23 2.35 -15.45 -10.11
N GLN A 24 1.10 -15.00 -9.93
CA GLN A 24 0.78 -13.61 -9.62
C GLN A 24 1.53 -13.07 -8.39
N VAL A 25 1.61 -13.86 -7.31
CA VAL A 25 2.32 -13.44 -6.09
C VAL A 25 3.83 -13.40 -6.34
N LEU A 26 4.38 -14.42 -7.02
CA LEU A 26 5.80 -14.47 -7.38
C LEU A 26 6.21 -13.31 -8.28
N ASP A 27 5.39 -12.99 -9.27
CA ASP A 27 5.62 -11.89 -10.22
C ASP A 27 5.58 -10.54 -9.51
N CYS A 28 4.62 -10.33 -8.60
CA CYS A 28 4.53 -9.12 -7.79
C CYS A 28 5.77 -8.94 -6.89
N ILE A 29 6.19 -9.99 -6.18
CA ILE A 29 7.40 -9.96 -5.35
C ILE A 29 8.65 -9.68 -6.21
N SER A 30 8.76 -10.32 -7.37
CA SER A 30 9.87 -10.13 -8.31
C SER A 30 9.91 -8.70 -8.84
N TRP A 31 8.74 -8.13 -9.18
CA TRP A 31 8.61 -6.75 -9.63
C TRP A 31 9.08 -5.77 -8.57
N VAL A 32 8.62 -5.88 -7.32
CA VAL A 32 9.09 -4.99 -6.23
C VAL A 32 10.59 -5.13 -6.01
N LYS A 33 11.12 -6.35 -5.98
CA LYS A 33 12.57 -6.58 -5.84
C LYS A 33 13.37 -5.94 -6.96
N LYS A 34 12.89 -6.01 -8.21
CA LYS A 34 13.52 -5.35 -9.35
C LYS A 34 13.50 -3.83 -9.20
N LEU A 35 12.41 -3.23 -8.73
CA LEU A 35 12.36 -1.78 -8.49
C LEU A 35 13.43 -1.35 -7.49
N VAL A 36 13.49 -2.03 -6.33
CA VAL A 36 14.49 -1.75 -5.29
C VAL A 36 15.91 -1.97 -5.82
N ALA A 37 16.18 -3.07 -6.53
CA ALA A 37 17.49 -3.37 -7.10
C ALA A 37 17.95 -2.35 -8.16
N ASN A 38 17.02 -1.67 -8.84
CA ASN A 38 17.30 -0.60 -9.79
C ASN A 38 17.30 0.79 -9.15
N ASN A 39 17.37 0.89 -7.81
CA ASN A 39 17.33 2.15 -7.05
C ASN A 39 16.08 3.00 -7.32
N ILE A 40 14.96 2.38 -7.72
CA ILE A 40 13.67 3.06 -7.82
C ILE A 40 13.06 3.10 -6.42
N ALA A 41 12.68 4.30 -5.98
CA ALA A 41 12.07 4.52 -4.69
C ALA A 41 10.71 3.82 -4.58
N VAL A 42 10.62 2.77 -3.76
CA VAL A 42 9.36 2.08 -3.45
C VAL A 42 8.86 2.54 -2.08
N VAL A 43 7.69 3.14 -2.04
CA VAL A 43 7.13 3.79 -0.86
C VAL A 43 5.87 3.06 -0.38
N VAL A 44 5.80 2.80 0.93
CA VAL A 44 4.65 2.27 1.66
C VAL A 44 4.04 3.41 2.48
N PRO A 45 2.87 3.93 2.12
CA PRO A 45 2.14 4.86 2.98
C PRO A 45 1.76 4.19 4.30
N GLU A 46 2.02 4.83 5.44
CA GLU A 46 1.65 4.29 6.75
C GLU A 46 0.14 4.00 6.87
N ILE A 47 -0.70 4.79 6.19
CA ILE A 47 -2.14 4.54 6.12
C ILE A 47 -2.48 3.21 5.41
N ALA A 48 -1.73 2.85 4.37
CA ALA A 48 -1.93 1.60 3.64
C ALA A 48 -1.42 0.38 4.45
N ASP A 49 -0.33 0.54 5.21
CA ASP A 49 0.10 -0.46 6.19
C ASP A 49 -0.98 -0.63 7.28
N TYR A 50 -1.47 0.47 7.85
CA TYR A 50 -2.53 0.47 8.86
C TYR A 50 -3.79 -0.25 8.38
N GLU A 51 -4.30 0.06 7.19
CA GLU A 51 -5.51 -0.57 6.64
C GLU A 51 -5.29 -2.08 6.39
N SER A 52 -4.14 -2.44 5.83
CA SER A 52 -3.76 -3.85 5.61
C SER A 52 -3.69 -4.61 6.94
N ARG A 53 -3.03 -4.02 7.93
CA ARG A 53 -2.84 -4.58 9.27
C ARG A 53 -4.17 -4.69 10.02
N ARG A 54 -5.02 -3.66 9.96
CA ARG A 54 -6.37 -3.66 10.53
C ARG A 54 -7.22 -4.79 9.95
N LYS A 55 -7.22 -4.96 8.62
CA LYS A 55 -7.95 -6.05 7.95
C LYS A 55 -7.46 -7.43 8.40
N LEU A 56 -6.14 -7.62 8.52
CA LEU A 56 -5.55 -8.85 9.03
C LEU A 56 -5.90 -9.09 10.51
N LEU A 57 -5.96 -8.06 11.34
CA LEU A 57 -6.27 -8.19 12.78
C LEU A 57 -7.77 -8.40 13.05
N CYS A 58 -8.66 -7.92 12.19
CA CYS A 58 -10.11 -8.00 12.36
C CYS A 58 -10.72 -9.38 12.01
N VAL A 59 -9.95 -10.36 11.52
CA VAL A 59 -10.49 -11.68 11.11
C VAL A 59 -10.74 -12.56 12.34
N ASN A 60 -11.84 -13.33 12.36
CA ASN A 60 -12.21 -14.23 13.46
C ASN A 60 -11.15 -15.31 13.75
N LYS A 61 -11.02 -15.67 15.04
CA LYS A 61 -10.00 -16.57 15.64
C LYS A 61 -10.18 -18.05 15.27
N ASP A 62 -10.07 -18.37 13.99
CA ASP A 62 -9.84 -19.74 13.53
C ASP A 62 -8.35 -20.09 13.68
N PRO A 63 -7.96 -21.19 14.36
CA PRO A 63 -6.56 -21.52 14.62
C PRO A 63 -5.67 -21.64 13.38
N ILE A 64 -6.20 -22.12 12.25
CA ILE A 64 -5.44 -22.24 10.99
C ILE A 64 -5.26 -20.86 10.35
N LYS A 65 -6.30 -20.02 10.42
CA LYS A 65 -6.24 -18.64 9.93
C LYS A 65 -5.32 -17.79 10.79
N GLU A 66 -5.20 -18.09 12.08
CA GLU A 66 -4.33 -17.41 13.04
C GLU A 66 -2.85 -17.53 12.65
N THR A 67 -2.34 -18.74 12.42
CA THR A 67 -0.95 -18.94 11.98
C THR A 67 -0.66 -18.21 10.67
N THR A 68 -1.57 -18.33 9.69
CA THR A 68 -1.43 -17.65 8.39
C THR A 68 -1.43 -16.13 8.55
N ARG A 69 -2.27 -15.59 9.44
CA ARG A 69 -2.38 -14.16 9.76
C ARG A 69 -1.10 -13.64 10.40
N LEU A 70 -0.54 -14.36 11.38
CA LEU A 70 0.71 -14.00 12.04
C LEU A 70 1.88 -13.98 11.04
N GLU A 71 1.97 -14.97 10.15
CA GLU A 71 2.99 -14.96 9.08
C GLU A 71 2.85 -13.73 8.16
N LYS A 72 1.61 -13.33 7.81
CA LYS A 72 1.36 -12.13 6.98
C LYS A 72 1.79 -10.85 7.69
N LEU A 73 1.49 -10.73 8.99
CA LEU A 73 1.93 -9.59 9.81
C LEU A 73 3.47 -9.52 9.89
N GLN A 74 4.14 -10.64 10.10
CA GLN A 74 5.61 -10.71 10.09
C GLN A 74 6.19 -10.27 8.73
N ARG A 75 5.53 -10.62 7.62
CA ARG A 75 5.93 -10.14 6.30
C ARG A 75 5.75 -8.63 6.14
N LEU A 76 4.64 -8.05 6.64
CA LEU A 76 4.49 -6.59 6.72
C LEU A 76 5.63 -5.94 7.51
N ASP A 77 5.95 -6.46 8.69
CA ASP A 77 7.03 -5.93 9.56
C ASP A 77 8.42 -6.01 8.91
N SER A 78 8.58 -6.87 7.90
CA SER A 78 9.82 -7.04 7.18
C SER A 78 9.98 -6.10 5.98
N LEU A 79 8.92 -5.41 5.51
CA LEU A 79 8.96 -4.62 4.28
C LEU A 79 10.03 -3.52 4.33
N GLY A 80 10.15 -2.80 5.45
CA GLY A 80 11.19 -1.77 5.62
C GLY A 80 12.61 -2.35 5.54
N LYS A 81 12.81 -3.58 6.02
CA LYS A 81 14.10 -4.29 5.95
C LYS A 81 14.43 -4.74 4.51
N GLN A 82 13.46 -4.73 3.61
CA GLN A 82 13.62 -5.08 2.19
C GLN A 82 13.90 -3.86 1.31
N GLY A 83 14.16 -2.69 1.90
CA GLY A 83 14.48 -1.46 1.18
C GLY A 83 13.26 -0.62 0.78
N LEU A 84 12.07 -0.94 1.27
CA LEU A 84 10.88 -0.12 1.08
C LEU A 84 10.88 1.03 2.10
N MET A 85 10.55 2.24 1.64
CA MET A 85 10.48 3.43 2.48
C MET A 85 9.07 3.61 3.03
N TYR A 86 8.93 3.98 4.30
CA TYR A 86 7.63 4.34 4.86
C TYR A 86 7.39 5.84 4.69
N LEU A 87 6.21 6.21 4.19
CA LEU A 87 5.76 7.59 4.15
C LEU A 87 4.90 7.87 5.39
N PRO A 88 5.38 8.68 6.34
CA PRO A 88 4.67 8.95 7.58
C PRO A 88 3.33 9.63 7.34
N ILE A 89 2.33 9.27 8.14
CA ILE A 89 1.09 10.04 8.19
C ILE A 89 1.25 11.22 9.15
N ASN A 90 0.83 12.40 8.70
CA ASN A 90 0.76 13.59 9.54
C ASN A 90 -0.69 14.07 9.68
N THR A 91 -0.91 14.99 10.64
CA THR A 91 -2.25 15.49 10.96
C THR A 91 -2.93 16.13 9.75
N GLU A 92 -2.18 16.90 8.94
CA GLU A 92 -2.72 17.57 7.75
C GLU A 92 -3.23 16.56 6.72
N ALA A 93 -2.44 15.53 6.42
CA ALA A 93 -2.81 14.45 5.52
C ALA A 93 -4.07 13.71 6.00
N MET A 94 -4.19 13.48 7.31
CA MET A 94 -5.37 12.85 7.89
C MET A 94 -6.63 13.71 7.79
N LEU A 95 -6.54 15.02 8.05
CA LEU A 95 -7.66 15.95 7.91
C LEU A 95 -8.15 16.06 6.45
N LYS A 96 -7.21 16.10 5.51
CA LYS A 96 -7.51 16.10 4.07
C LYS A 96 -8.16 14.78 3.65
N ALA A 97 -7.64 13.66 4.13
CA ALA A 97 -8.24 12.34 3.93
C ALA A 97 -9.70 12.34 4.42
N ALA A 98 -9.96 12.74 5.66
CA ALA A 98 -11.31 12.78 6.22
C ALA A 98 -12.30 13.60 5.36
N SER A 99 -11.86 14.77 4.88
CA SER A 99 -12.66 15.64 4.01
C SER A 99 -13.00 14.96 2.68
N LEU A 100 -12.03 14.28 2.07
CA LEU A 100 -12.21 13.55 0.81
C LEU A 100 -13.12 12.32 0.97
N TRP A 101 -13.00 11.59 2.08
CA TRP A 101 -13.89 10.48 2.39
C TRP A 101 -15.34 10.95 2.51
N ALA A 102 -15.58 12.07 3.20
CA ALA A 102 -16.91 12.66 3.34
C ALA A 102 -17.48 13.05 1.96
N TRP A 103 -16.67 13.68 1.10
CA TRP A 103 -17.07 14.02 -0.26
C TRP A 103 -17.41 12.79 -1.11
N ALA A 104 -16.57 11.74 -1.09
CA ALA A 104 -16.80 10.51 -1.84
C ALA A 104 -18.10 9.82 -1.41
N LYS A 105 -18.31 9.71 -0.10
CA LYS A 105 -19.52 9.14 0.49
C LYS A 105 -20.78 9.90 0.06
N ASN A 106 -20.73 11.23 0.10
CA ASN A 106 -21.87 12.08 -0.23
C ASN A 106 -22.16 12.14 -1.74
N THR A 107 -21.22 11.73 -2.58
CA THR A 107 -21.35 11.72 -4.05
C THR A 107 -21.63 10.33 -4.62
N ASN A 108 -21.91 9.33 -3.77
CA ASN A 108 -22.04 7.91 -4.15
C ASN A 108 -20.86 7.37 -4.98
N GLN A 109 -19.68 7.98 -4.84
CA GLN A 109 -18.45 7.37 -5.34
C GLN A 109 -18.10 6.23 -4.40
N SER A 110 -17.68 5.09 -4.95
CA SER A 110 -17.33 3.93 -4.13
C SER A 110 -16.29 4.34 -3.08
N THR A 111 -16.71 4.35 -1.82
CA THR A 111 -15.85 4.61 -0.65
C THR A 111 -15.05 3.38 -0.25
N GLU A 112 -15.21 2.26 -0.97
CA GLU A 112 -14.39 1.07 -0.78
C GLU A 112 -12.98 1.37 -1.29
N ASP A 113 -12.12 1.75 -0.34
CA ASP A 113 -10.65 1.76 -0.36
C ASP A 113 -9.93 2.66 -1.40
N GLY A 114 -10.63 3.19 -2.41
CA GLY A 114 -9.97 3.87 -3.54
C GLY A 114 -9.60 5.33 -3.32
N VAL A 115 -10.48 6.15 -2.74
CA VAL A 115 -10.35 7.62 -2.81
C VAL A 115 -9.21 8.14 -1.93
N LEU A 116 -9.11 7.68 -0.68
CA LEU A 116 -8.06 8.12 0.24
C LEU A 116 -6.66 7.74 -0.24
N GLN A 117 -6.51 6.51 -0.73
CA GLN A 117 -5.24 6.02 -1.26
C GLN A 117 -4.85 6.69 -2.57
N ARG A 118 -5.80 6.87 -3.50
CA ARG A 118 -5.56 7.57 -4.79
C ARG A 118 -5.07 9.00 -4.55
N PHE A 119 -5.61 9.69 -3.53
CA PHE A 119 -5.18 11.04 -3.20
C PHE A 119 -3.88 11.10 -2.40
N MET A 120 -3.60 10.16 -1.50
CA MET A 120 -2.30 10.10 -0.82
C MET A 120 -1.17 9.85 -1.82
N LYS A 121 -1.41 9.00 -2.84
CA LYS A 121 -0.50 8.85 -3.99
C LYS A 121 -0.27 10.17 -4.72
N ASN A 122 -1.32 10.92 -5.02
CA ASN A 122 -1.20 12.21 -5.72
C ASN A 122 -0.62 13.35 -4.87
N SER A 123 -0.78 13.29 -3.54
CA SER A 123 -0.27 14.31 -2.61
C SER A 123 1.22 14.10 -2.31
N ALA A 124 1.70 12.85 -2.32
CA ALA A 124 3.12 12.51 -2.21
C ALA A 124 3.91 12.80 -3.50
N ILE A 125 3.23 12.85 -4.65
CA ILE A 125 3.81 13.11 -5.99
C ILE A 125 3.69 14.60 -6.37
N SER A 126 3.37 15.50 -5.42
CA SER A 126 3.21 16.94 -5.69
C SER A 126 4.50 17.66 -6.10
N HIS A 127 5.64 16.96 -6.18
CA HIS A 127 6.82 17.42 -6.89
C HIS A 127 7.35 16.25 -7.75
N GLU A 128 7.34 16.46 -9.07
CA GLU A 128 7.80 15.56 -10.15
C GLU A 128 6.79 14.53 -10.71
N THR A 129 6.11 15.00 -11.75
CA THR A 129 5.86 14.28 -13.01
C THR A 129 4.76 13.20 -13.01
N LEU A 130 3.52 13.69 -13.15
CA LEU A 130 2.45 12.94 -13.81
C LEU A 130 2.78 12.77 -15.30
N ALA A 131 3.44 11.66 -15.66
CA ALA A 131 3.46 11.18 -17.03
C ALA A 131 3.26 9.67 -17.06
N GLN A 132 2.35 9.25 -17.94
CA GLN A 132 2.10 7.88 -18.43
C GLN A 132 1.07 7.06 -17.64
N ARG A 133 -0.17 7.30 -18.06
CA ARG A 133 -1.27 6.32 -18.14
C ARG A 133 -0.90 5.20 -19.13
N GLU A 134 -1.51 4.03 -18.91
CA GLU A 134 -1.55 2.82 -19.78
C GLU A 134 -0.19 2.09 -19.82
N PHE A 135 0.00 0.93 -19.18
CA PHE A 135 -0.78 -0.31 -19.12
C PHE A 135 -0.64 -1.00 -17.76
#